data_AF-A0A9X8ZZ95-F1
#
_entry.id   AF-A0A9X8ZZ95-F1
#
_cell.length_a   1.000
_cell.length_b   1.000
_cell.length_c   1.000
_cell.angle_alpha   90.00
_cell.angle_beta   90.00
_cell.angle_gamma   90.00
#
_symmetry.space_group_name_H-M   'P 1'
#
loop_
_entity.id
_entity.type
_entity.pdbx_description
1 polymer ?
#
loop_
_entity_poly.entity_id
_entity_poly.type
_entity_poly.pdbx_seq_one_letter_code
_entity_poly.pdbx_strand_id
1 'polypeptide(L)'
;IDSLDWKYNKFPVDVAAAKIVQNVLAGATSSKEIILMHDIHPQSVSAVPAIIKGLKEKGYEFEAYEENNHFSINFWHDNRI
;
A
#
# COMPACT_ATOMS: atom_id res chain seq x y z
N ILE A 1 -4.57 -1.13 4.42
CA ILE A 1 -4.73 0.14 3.69
C ILE A 1 -5.10 -0.15 2.24
N ASP A 2 -6.21 0.40 1.76
CA ASP A 2 -6.51 0.41 0.32
C ASP A 2 -5.92 1.68 -0.31
N SER A 3 -5.08 1.53 -1.33
CA SER A 3 -4.44 2.65 -2.02
C SER A 3 -5.41 3.44 -2.92
N LEU A 4 -6.55 2.83 -3.26
CA LEU A 4 -7.55 3.35 -4.21
C LEU A 4 -6.98 3.64 -5.60
N ASP A 5 -5.90 2.96 -5.99
CA ASP A 5 -5.18 3.17 -7.23
C ASP A 5 -6.03 3.01 -8.51
N TRP A 6 -7.00 2.10 -8.49
CA TRP A 6 -7.99 1.89 -9.53
C TRP A 6 -8.88 3.13 -9.81
N LYS A 7 -9.07 4.02 -8.83
CA LYS A 7 -9.92 5.23 -9.00
C LYS A 7 -9.32 6.23 -9.98
N TYR A 8 -8.02 6.16 -10.23
CA TYR A 8 -7.29 7.17 -11.01
C TYR A 8 -6.92 6.72 -12.43
N ASN A 9 -7.50 5.62 -12.92
CA ASN A 9 -7.23 5.05 -14.26
C ASN A 9 -7.45 6.03 -15.44
N LYS A 10 -8.15 7.15 -15.24
CA LYS A 10 -8.43 8.17 -16.27
C LYS A 10 -7.63 9.46 -16.09
N PHE A 11 -6.73 9.53 -15.12
CA PHE A 11 -5.91 10.70 -14.82
C PHE A 11 -4.55 10.58 -15.50
N PRO A 12 -3.84 11.70 -15.74
CA PRO A 12 -2.42 11.67 -16.01
C PRO A 12 -1.67 10.86 -14.93
N VAL A 13 -0.72 10.03 -15.34
CA VAL A 13 -0.03 9.05 -14.47
C VAL A 13 0.64 9.72 -13.27
N ASP A 14 1.27 10.87 -13.48
CA ASP A 14 1.93 11.66 -12.45
C ASP A 14 0.95 12.20 -11.39
N VAL A 15 -0.18 12.75 -11.84
CA VAL A 15 -1.25 13.25 -10.95
C VAL A 15 -1.91 12.11 -10.18
N ALA A 16 -2.14 10.99 -10.87
CA ALA A 16 -2.70 9.78 -10.26
C ALA A 16 -1.76 9.20 -9.20
N ALA A 17 -0.48 9.05 -9.52
CA ALA A 17 0.53 8.52 -8.62
C ALA A 17 0.64 9.37 -7.35
N ALA A 18 0.65 10.70 -7.46
CA ALA A 18 0.69 11.59 -6.30
C ALA A 18 -0.49 11.38 -5.34
N LYS A 19 -1.70 11.16 -5.86
CA LYS A 19 -2.90 10.86 -5.04
C LYS A 19 -2.80 9.50 -4.35
N ILE A 20 -2.29 8.49 -5.06
CA ILE A 20 -2.07 7.15 -4.51
C ILE A 20 -1.07 7.20 -3.35
N VAL A 21 0.05 7.91 -3.53
CA VAL A 21 1.04 8.15 -2.47
C VAL A 21 0.37 8.78 -1.25
N GLN A 22 -0.44 9.83 -1.44
CA GLN A 22 -1.14 10.49 -0.35
C GLN A 22 -2.07 9.53 0.41
N ASN A 23 -2.88 8.72 -0.31
CA ASN A 23 -3.79 7.77 0.31
C ASN A 23 -3.03 6.75 1.19
N VAL A 24 -1.93 6.21 0.68
CA VAL A 24 -1.11 5.24 1.40
C VAL A 24 -0.45 5.86 2.63
N LEU A 25 0.22 7.00 2.47
CA LEU A 25 0.95 7.64 3.57
C LEU A 25 0.02 8.19 4.67
N ALA A 26 -1.19 8.63 4.32
CA ALA A 26 -2.21 9.04 5.27
C ALA A 26 -2.80 7.84 6.04
N GLY A 27 -2.94 6.68 5.39
CA GLY A 27 -3.43 5.45 6.02
C GLY A 27 -2.41 4.76 6.94
N ALA A 28 -1.11 4.94 6.68
CA ALA A 28 -0.03 4.30 7.44
C ALA A 28 0.15 4.93 8.83
N THR A 29 -0.49 4.31 9.82
CA THR A 29 -0.59 4.80 11.21
C THR A 29 -0.38 3.70 12.25
N SER A 30 -0.47 2.42 11.86
CA SER A 30 -0.27 1.25 12.72
C SER A 30 1.13 0.68 12.56
N SER A 31 1.60 -0.11 13.53
CA SER A 31 2.95 -0.71 13.49
C SER A 31 3.13 -1.76 12.38
N LYS A 32 2.04 -2.40 11.94
CA LYS A 32 2.02 -3.32 10.79
C LYS A 32 0.92 -2.89 9.83
N GLU A 33 1.27 -2.69 8.57
CA GLU A 33 0.35 -2.24 7.53
C GLU A 33 0.40 -3.18 6.34
N ILE A 34 -0.77 -3.59 5.85
CA ILE A 34 -0.92 -4.37 4.62
C ILE A 34 -1.54 -3.44 3.58
N ILE A 35 -0.83 -3.17 2.49
CA ILE A 35 -1.22 -2.18 1.49
C ILE A 35 -1.69 -2.90 0.23
N LEU A 36 -2.94 -2.66 -0.16
CA LEU A 36 -3.50 -3.18 -1.41
C LEU A 36 -3.12 -2.25 -2.58
N MET A 37 -2.47 -2.82 -3.59
CA MET A 37 -2.10 -2.16 -4.84
C MET A 37 -2.24 -3.14 -6.01
N HIS A 38 -2.30 -2.62 -7.24
CA HIS A 38 -2.40 -3.39 -8.48
C HIS A 38 -1.26 -3.03 -9.44
N ASP A 39 -0.35 -3.96 -9.70
CA ASP A 39 0.82 -3.79 -10.59
C ASP A 39 0.45 -3.68 -12.07
N ILE A 40 -0.75 -4.11 -12.44
CA ILE A 40 -1.32 -3.98 -13.80
C ILE A 40 -1.68 -2.54 -14.19
N HIS A 41 -1.50 -1.56 -13.30
CA HIS A 41 -1.84 -0.16 -13.49
C HIS A 41 -0.59 0.74 -13.49
N PRO A 42 -0.30 1.49 -14.57
CA PRO A 42 0.91 2.31 -14.66
C PRO A 42 1.06 3.33 -13.53
N GLN A 43 -0.04 3.95 -13.10
CA GLN A 43 -0.02 4.91 -12.00
C GLN A 43 0.28 4.26 -10.64
N SER A 44 -0.11 2.98 -10.46
CA SER A 44 0.19 2.24 -9.24
C SER A 44 1.68 2.00 -9.13
N VAL A 45 2.31 1.48 -10.20
CA VAL A 45 3.75 1.25 -10.26
C VAL A 45 4.51 2.58 -10.14
N SER A 46 4.04 3.64 -10.79
CA SER A 46 4.66 4.97 -10.70
C SER A 46 4.60 5.57 -9.29
N ALA A 47 3.65 5.17 -8.44
CA ALA A 47 3.54 5.63 -7.05
C ALA A 47 4.53 4.93 -6.10
N VAL A 48 4.92 3.69 -6.40
CA VAL A 48 5.72 2.84 -5.51
C VAL A 48 7.01 3.50 -5.01
N PRO A 49 7.84 4.17 -5.83
CA PRO A 49 9.08 4.78 -5.32
C PRO A 49 8.85 5.82 -4.22
N ALA A 50 7.81 6.65 -4.37
CA ALA A 50 7.46 7.68 -3.39
C ALA A 50 6.78 7.09 -2.15
N ILE A 51 6.00 6.02 -2.30
CA ILE A 51 5.45 5.25 -1.17
C ILE A 51 6.60 4.67 -0.34
N ILE A 52 7.56 4.00 -0.98
CA ILE A 52 8.72 3.40 -0.30
C ILE A 52 9.49 4.47 0.47
N LYS A 53 9.79 5.60 -0.17
CA LYS A 53 10.48 6.71 0.48
C LYS A 53 9.71 7.21 1.71
N GLY A 54 8.43 7.55 1.55
CA GLY A 54 7.63 8.13 2.63
C GLY A 54 7.37 7.18 3.79
N LEU A 55 7.23 5.87 3.53
CA LEU A 55 7.09 4.87 4.59
C LEU A 55 8.42 4.62 5.32
N LYS A 56 9.56 4.59 4.61
CA LYS A 56 10.88 4.55 5.26
C LYS A 56 11.13 5.76 6.15
N GLU A 57 10.74 6.95 5.70
CA GLU A 57 10.82 8.18 6.52
C GLU A 57 9.92 8.14 7.76
N LYS A 58 8.82 7.38 7.71
CA LYS A 58 7.95 7.07 8.86
C LYS A 58 8.50 5.94 9.76
N GLY A 59 9.62 5.33 9.40
CA GLY A 59 10.25 4.25 10.17
C GLY A 59 9.76 2.83 9.84
N TYR A 60 9.06 2.63 8.73
CA TYR A 60 8.68 1.30 8.27
C TYR A 60 9.83 0.60 7.53
N GLU A 61 9.91 -0.71 7.73
CA GLU A 61 10.65 -1.63 6.86
C GLU A 61 9.67 -2.32 5.89
N PHE A 62 10.22 -2.86 4.79
CA PHE A 62 9.44 -3.54 3.76
C PHE A 62 9.84 -5.01 3.71
N GLU A 63 8.92 -5.89 4.06
CA GLU A 63 9.10 -7.34 4.08
C GLU A 63 8.10 -8.01 3.14
N ALA A 64 8.50 -9.16 2.59
CA ALA A 64 7.57 -10.07 1.95
C ALA A 64 6.85 -10.90 3.02
N TYR A 65 5.66 -11.40 2.69
CA TYR A 65 4.99 -12.38 3.55
C TYR A 65 5.80 -13.67 3.66
N GLU A 66 5.90 -14.23 4.87
CA GLU A 66 6.53 -15.52 5.15
C GLU A 66 5.54 -16.43 5.90
N GLU A 67 5.30 -17.63 5.36
CA GLU A 67 4.32 -18.58 5.91
C GLU A 67 4.64 -18.97 7.37
N ASN A 68 5.93 -19.14 7.70
CA ASN A 68 6.39 -19.50 9.04
C ASN A 68 6.19 -18.37 10.08
N ASN A 69 5.92 -17.13 9.63
CA ASN A 69 5.69 -15.96 10.47
C ASN A 69 4.29 -15.37 10.23
N HIS A 70 3.32 -16.22 9.88
CA HIS A 70 1.95 -15.80 9.62
C HIS A 70 1.29 -15.16 10.85
N PHE A 71 0.52 -14.10 10.59
CA PHE A 71 -0.42 -13.51 11.53
C PHE A 71 -1.72 -13.16 10.79
N SER A 72 -2.86 -13.36 11.45
CA SER A 72 -4.17 -13.16 10.84
C SER A 72 -4.47 -11.68 10.56
N ILE A 73 -4.73 -11.37 9.30
CA ILE A 73 -5.23 -10.06 8.84
C ILE A 73 -6.33 -10.31 7.82
N ASN A 74 -7.56 -10.27 8.31
CA ASN A 74 -8.76 -10.46 7.50
C ASN A 74 -9.90 -9.62 8.08
N PHE A 75 -10.89 -9.28 7.26
CA PHE A 75 -12.04 -8.45 7.69
C PHE A 75 -12.92 -9.13 8.74
N TRP A 76 -12.84 -10.45 8.89
CA TRP A 76 -13.68 -11.24 9.79
C TRP A 76 -13.10 -11.38 11.20
N HIS A 77 -11.85 -10.93 11.41
CA HIS A 77 -11.09 -11.13 12.63
C HIS A 77 -11.02 -12.61 13.04
N ASP A 78 -11.02 -13.52 12.06
CA ASP A 78 -10.93 -14.94 12.27
C ASP A 78 -9.45 -15.35 12.33
N ASN A 79 -8.98 -15.78 13.51
CA ASN A 79 -7.58 -16.16 13.72
C ASN A 79 -7.21 -17.54 13.14
N ARG A 80 -8.12 -18.18 12.41
CA ARG A 80 -7.88 -19.44 11.69
C ARG A 80 -7.34 -19.22 10.28
N ILE A 81 -7.34 -17.97 9.78
CA ILE A 81 -6.96 -17.57 8.41
C ILE A 81 -6.10 -16.29 8.40
#